data_AF-A0A9E2HYV2-F1
#
_entry.id   AF-A0A9E2HYV2-F1
#
_cell.length_a   1.000
_cell.length_b   1.000
_cell.length_c   1.000
_cell.angle_alpha   90.00
_cell.angle_beta   90.00
_cell.angle_gamma   90.00
#
_symmetry.space_group_name_H-M   'P 1'
#
loop_
_entity.id
_entity.type
_entity.pdbx_description
1 polymer ?
#
loop_
_entity_poly.entity_id
_entity_poly.type
_entity_poly.pdbx_seq_one_letter_code
_entity_poly.pdbx_strand_id
1 'polypeptide(L)' 'MRWRMTYNIEGAAACSARGIAVRDSKEELEALALALKEKICNVKIEENKTFSNKEKK' A
#
# COMPACT_ATOMS: atom_id res chain seq x y z
N MET A 1 -12.04 9.05 2.32
CA MET A 1 -11.62 7.92 1.46
C MET A 1 -10.17 7.60 1.78
N ARG A 2 -9.80 6.35 2.06
CA ARG A 2 -8.40 5.98 2.30
C ARG A 2 -7.91 5.06 1.21
N TRP A 3 -6.65 5.17 0.85
CA TRP A 3 -5.97 4.30 -0.08
C TRP A 3 -5.11 3.29 0.66
N ARG A 4 -5.03 2.08 0.12
CA ARG A 4 -4.22 0.98 0.64
C ARG A 4 -3.20 0.58 -0.42
N MET A 5 -1.94 0.56 -0.03
CA MET A 5 -0.86 -0.05 -0.79
C MET A 5 -0.44 -1.34 -0.12
N THR A 6 -0.29 -2.41 -0.88
CA THR A 6 0.35 -3.65 -0.44
C THR A 6 1.57 -3.91 -1.29
N TYR A 7 2.64 -4.41 -0.69
CA TYR A 7 3.89 -4.68 -1.39
C TYR A 7 4.62 -5.83 -0.72
N ASN A 8 5.47 -6.51 -1.47
CA ASN A 8 6.37 -7.52 -0.94
C ASN A 8 7.73 -6.89 -0.67
N ILE A 9 8.43 -7.34 0.35
CA ILE A 9 9.79 -6.86 0.64
C ILE A 9 10.79 -7.74 -0.10
N GLU A 10 11.62 -7.12 -0.92
CA GLU A 10 12.67 -7.81 -1.66
C GLU A 10 13.87 -8.09 -0.73
N GLY A 11 14.43 -9.30 -0.79
CA GLY A 11 15.59 -9.68 0.03
C GLY A 11 15.30 -10.06 1.49
N ALA A 12 14.04 -10.06 1.93
CA ALA A 12 13.69 -10.64 3.23
C ALA A 12 13.89 -12.17 3.18
N ALA A 13 14.63 -12.73 4.16
CA ALA A 13 14.93 -14.16 4.27
C ALA A 13 13.69 -15.09 4.32
N ALA A 14 12.50 -14.49 4.47
CA ALA A 14 11.22 -15.14 4.20
C ALA A 14 10.49 -14.33 3.10
N CYS A 15 10.29 -14.96 1.94
CA CYS A 15 9.52 -14.48 0.79
C CYS A 15 8.01 -14.27 1.09
N SER A 16 7.65 -14.14 2.37
CA SER A 16 6.28 -14.00 2.88
C SER A 16 6.05 -12.64 3.57
N ALA A 17 7.09 -11.82 3.72
CA ALA A 17 6.95 -10.49 4.31
C ALA A 17 6.24 -9.53 3.35
N ARG A 18 4.94 -9.32 3.60
CA ARG A 18 4.08 -8.39 2.86
C ARG A 18 3.81 -7.15 3.70
N GLY A 19 4.27 -6.00 3.23
CA GLY A 19 3.98 -4.70 3.81
C GLY A 19 2.61 -4.18 3.39
N ILE A 20 1.96 -3.46 4.30
CA ILE A 20 0.71 -2.74 4.03
C ILE A 20 0.91 -1.30 4.48
N ALA A 21 0.72 -0.35 3.56
CA ALA A 21 0.68 1.08 3.85
C ALA A 21 -0.73 1.61 3.56
N VAL A 22 -1.20 2.53 4.41
CA VAL A 22 -2.51 3.18 4.24
C VAL A 22 -2.28 4.69 4.33
N ARG A 23 -2.82 5.43 3.36
CA ARG A 23 -2.74 6.89 3.29
C ARG A 23 -4.07 7.48 2.85
N ASP A 24 -4.24 8.77 3.06
CA ASP A 24 -5.46 9.48 2.66
C ASP A 24 -5.45 9.81 1.15
N SER A 25 -4.27 9.91 0.53
CA SER A 25 -4.10 10.17 -0.91
C SER A 25 -3.36 9.06 -1.64
N LYS A 26 -3.70 8.86 -2.92
CA LYS A 26 -3.00 7.92 -3.82
C LYS A 26 -1.55 8.37 -4.09
N GLU A 27 -1.35 9.68 -4.28
CA GLU A 27 -0.04 10.27 -4.58
C GLU A 27 1.01 9.98 -3.49
N GLU A 28 0.61 10.00 -2.21
CA GLU A 28 1.50 9.65 -1.11
C GLU A 28 1.96 8.18 -1.18
N LEU A 29 1.08 7.28 -1.60
CA LEU A 29 1.42 5.86 -1.77
C LEU A 29 2.31 5.65 -3.00
N GLU A 30 2.09 6.41 -4.08
CA GLU A 30 2.94 6.36 -5.27
C GLU A 30 4.33 6.90 -4.98
N ALA A 31 4.45 8.00 -4.24
CA ALA A 31 5.72 8.55 -3.78
C ALA A 31 6.46 7.56 -2.85
N LEU A 32 5.72 6.92 -1.94
CA LEU A 32 6.26 5.88 -1.06
C LEU A 32 6.74 4.65 -1.86
N ALA A 33 5.97 4.21 -2.85
CA ALA A 33 6.34 3.11 -3.73
C ALA A 33 7.61 3.40 -4.51
N LEU A 34 7.75 4.63 -5.03
CA LEU A 34 8.92 5.08 -5.76
C LEU A 34 10.16 5.10 -4.85
N ALA A 35 10.03 5.68 -3.65
CA ALA A 35 11.11 5.76 -2.66
C ALA A 35 11.60 4.39 -2.18
N LEU A 36 10.75 3.37 -2.25
CA LEU A 36 11.05 2.01 -1.81
C LEU A 36 11.27 1.02 -2.95
N LYS A 37 11.24 1.45 -4.22
CA LYS A 37 11.27 0.58 -5.41
C LYS A 37 12.41 -0.44 -5.42
N GLU A 38 13.54 -0.11 -4.82
CA GLU A 38 14.72 -0.99 -4.74
C GLU A 38 14.65 -2.04 -3.62
N LYS A 39 13.69 -1.89 -2.69
CA LYS A 39 13.51 -2.76 -1.51
C LYS A 39 12.18 -3.47 -1.50
N ILE A 40 11.26 -3.11 -2.39
CA ILE A 40 9.92 -3.67 -2.46
C ILE A 40 9.56 -4.06 -3.88
N CYS A 41 8.79 -5.12 -4.01
CA CYS A 41 8.30 -5.62 -5.28
C CYS A 41 6.79 -5.94 -5.19
N ASN A 42 6.15 -6.20 -6.34
CA ASN A 42 4.73 -6.54 -6.43
C ASN A 42 3.79 -5.52 -5.73
N VAL A 43 4.04 -4.24 -5.97
CA VAL A 43 3.26 -3.13 -5.40
C VAL A 43 1.86 -3.10 -5.98
N LYS A 44 0.84 -3.09 -5.12
CA LYS A 44 -0.57 -2.98 -5.48
C LYS A 44 -1.23 -1.88 -4.65
N ILE A 45 -1.68 -0.82 -5.33
CA ILE A 45 -2.39 0.31 -4.71
C ILE A 45 -3.87 0.20 -5.07
N GLU A 46 -4.73 0.15 -4.06
CA GLU A 46 -6.17 -0.01 -4.20
C GLU A 46 -6.90 0.96 -3.28
N GLU A 47 -8.05 1.45 -3.70
CA GLU A 47 -8.95 2.23 -2.84
C GLU A 47 -9.48 1.34 -1.71
N ASN A 48 -9.34 1.81 -0.48
CA ASN A 48 -9.82 1.08 0.69
C ASN A 48 -11.34 1.28 0.84
N LYS A 49 -12.10 0.48 0.10
CA LYS A 49 -13.57 0.47 0.10
C LYS A 49 -14.17 0.19 1.49
N THR A 50 -13.42 -0.47 2.38
CA THR A 50 -13.85 -0.75 3.77
C THR A 50 -14.04 0.54 4.58
N PHE A 51 -13.33 1.63 4.24
CA PHE A 51 -13.48 2.93 4.91
C PHE A 51 -14.34 3.93 4.13
N SER A 52 -14.64 3.68 2.84
CA SER A 52 -15.53 4.53 2.05
C SER A 52 -17.02 4.33 2.37
N ASN A 53 -17.39 3.27 3.10
CA ASN A 53 -18.80 2.93 3.34
C ASN A 53 -19.35 3.36 4.72
N LYS A 54 -18.64 4.21 5.47
CA LYS A 54 -19.04 4.65 6.81
C LYS A 54 -19.64 6.06 6.90
N GLU A 55 -19.88 6.74 5.78
CA GLU A 55 -20.52 8.06 5.74
C GLU A 55 -21.92 8.07 5.11
N LYS A 56 -22.65 6.96 5.21
CA LYS A 56 -24.09 6.94 4.95
C LYS A 56 -24.81 6.14 6.04
N LYS A 57 -24.92 6.68 7.24
CA LYS A 57 -26.00 6.30 8.15
C LYS A 57 -26.39 7.46 9.05
#